data_AF-A0A7Y3LJR1-F1
#
_entry.id   AF-A0A7Y3LJR1-F1
#
_cell.length_a   1.000
_cell.length_b   1.000
_cell.length_c   1.000
_cell.angle_alpha   90.00
_cell.angle_beta   90.00
_cell.angle_gamma   90.00
#
_symmetry.space_group_name_H-M   'P 1'
#
loop_
_entity.id
_entity.type
_entity.pdbx_description
1 polymer ?
#
loop_
_entity_poly.entity_id
_entity_poly.type
_entity_poly.pdbx_seq_one_letter_code
_entity_poly.pdbx_strand_id
1 'polypeptide(L)' 'GLRTSTIRYWTKEGLLKVAMTTESGYRWYAESAVDKVANIKGQQAKRRTLEEIKRDLAN' A
#
# COMPACT_ATOMS: atom_id res chain seq x y z
N GLY A 1 10.69 -4.84 8.52
CA GLY A 1 9.92 -5.25 7.33
C GLY A 1 8.42 -5.21 7.62
N LEU A 2 7.58 -5.19 6.58
CA LEU A 2 6.12 -5.25 6.73
C LEU A 2 5.59 -6.68 6.69
N ARG A 3 4.49 -6.93 7.41
CA ARG A 3 3.78 -8.21 7.32
C ARG A 3 3.10 -8.31 5.96
N THR A 4 3.10 -9.50 5.38
CA THR A 4 2.38 -9.77 4.13
C THR A 4 0.90 -9.40 4.24
N SER A 5 0.27 -9.64 5.40
CA SER A 5 -1.12 -9.24 5.66
C SER A 5 -1.34 -7.73 5.54
N THR A 6 -0.38 -6.89 5.95
CA THR A 6 -0.45 -5.43 5.78
C THR A 6 -0.45 -5.04 4.31
N ILE A 7 0.44 -5.61 3.50
CA ILE A 7 0.49 -5.36 2.06
C ILE A 7 -0.82 -5.80 1.39
N ARG A 8 -1.34 -6.98 1.75
CA ARG A 8 -2.61 -7.50 1.23
C ARG A 8 -3.78 -6.59 1.60
N TYR A 9 -3.83 -6.14 2.85
CA TYR A 9 -4.85 -5.22 3.33
C TYR A 9 -4.78 -3.89 2.57
N TRP A 10 -3.63 -3.23 2.51
CA TRP A 10 -3.49 -1.97 1.77
C TRP A 10 -3.82 -2.10 0.28
N THR A 11 -3.53 -3.26 -0.32
CA THR A 11 -3.95 -3.55 -1.71
C THR A 11 -5.46 -3.65 -1.83
N LYS A 12 -6.13 -4.41 -0.94
CA LYS A 12 -7.60 -4.53 -0.89
C LYS A 12 -8.26 -3.17 -0.71
N GLU A 13 -7.65 -2.34 0.13
CA GLU A 13 -8.10 -1.00 0.47
C GLU A 13 -7.76 0.05 -0.60
N GLY A 14 -7.20 -0.34 -1.76
CA GLY A 14 -6.89 0.54 -2.90
C GLY A 14 -5.65 1.43 -2.73
N LEU A 15 -4.96 1.34 -1.59
CA LEU A 15 -3.76 2.12 -1.32
C LEU A 15 -2.57 1.66 -2.16
N LEU A 16 -2.42 0.35 -2.37
CA LEU A 16 -1.41 -0.21 -3.25
C LEU A 16 -2.06 -0.81 -4.48
N LYS A 17 -1.46 -0.59 -5.65
CA LYS A 17 -1.89 -1.18 -6.91
C LYS A 17 -0.98 -2.34 -7.27
N VAL A 18 -1.58 -3.47 -7.60
CA VAL A 18 -0.87 -4.61 -8.18
C VAL A 18 -0.50 -4.23 -9.62
N ALA A 19 0.77 -4.36 -9.98
CA ALA A 19 1.22 -4.09 -11.34
C ALA A 19 0.85 -5.26 -12.26
N MET A 20 1.05 -6.49 -11.80
CA MET A 20 0.61 -7.69 -12.49
C MET A 20 0.36 -8.85 -11.53
N THR A 21 -0.45 -9.79 -11.97
CA THR A 21 -0.59 -11.10 -11.33
C THR A 21 0.01 -12.14 -12.27
N THR A 22 0.97 -12.91 -11.79
CA THR A 22 1.59 -14.01 -12.55
C THR A 22 0.55 -15.12 -12.81
N GLU A 23 0.78 -15.97 -13.79
CA GLU A 23 -0.07 -17.15 -14.07
C GLU A 23 -0.27 -18.05 -12.83
N SER A 24 0.77 -18.18 -12.00
CA SER A 24 0.73 -18.94 -10.74
C SER A 24 0.04 -18.21 -9.56
N GLY A 25 -0.51 -17.01 -9.78
CA GLY A 25 -1.29 -16.26 -8.78
C GLY A 25 -0.50 -15.34 -7.85
N TYR A 26 0.82 -15.20 -8.02
CA TYR A 26 1.61 -14.19 -7.28
C TYR A 26 1.31 -12.78 -7.78
N ARG A 27 1.25 -11.84 -6.85
CA ARG A 27 1.08 -10.41 -7.13
C ARG A 27 2.43 -9.72 -7.15
N TRP A 28 2.73 -9.06 -8.25
CA TRP A 28 3.89 -8.18 -8.38
C TRP A 28 3.47 -6.73 -8.26
N TYR A 29 4.32 -5.95 -7.61
CA TYR A 29 4.13 -4.52 -7.42
C TYR A 29 5.24 -3.79 -8.16
N ALA A 30 4.92 -2.64 -8.73
CA ALA A 30 5.92 -1.76 -9.32
C ALA A 30 6.77 -1.10 -8.22
N GLU A 31 7.94 -0.59 -8.59
CA GLU A 31 8.82 0.14 -7.67
C GLU A 31 8.10 1.31 -6.98
N SER A 32 7.19 1.99 -7.67
CA SER A 32 6.35 3.07 -7.11
C SER A 32 5.49 2.62 -5.91
N ALA A 33 5.22 1.32 -5.74
CA ALA A 33 4.57 0.81 -4.54
C ALA A 33 5.47 0.90 -3.31
N VAL A 34 6.79 0.83 -3.47
CA VAL A 34 7.77 1.01 -2.38
C VAL A 34 7.71 2.44 -1.87
N ASP A 35 7.69 3.43 -2.77
CA ASP A 35 7.55 4.84 -2.41
C ASP A 35 6.21 5.10 -1.69
N LYS A 36 5.14 4.48 -2.18
CA LYS A 36 3.82 4.61 -1.56
C LYS A 36 3.77 3.99 -0.17
N VAL A 37 4.43 2.84 0.02
CA VAL A 37 4.61 2.22 1.33
C VAL A 37 5.39 3.15 2.27
N ALA A 38 6.49 3.74 1.80
CA ALA A 38 7.30 4.66 2.60
C ALA A 38 6.49 5.91 3.01
N ASN A 39 5.70 6.47 2.09
CA ASN A 39 4.81 7.59 2.36
C ASN A 39 3.78 7.25 3.44
N ILE A 40 3.05 6.14 3.29
CA ILE A 40 2.04 5.70 4.27
C ILE A 40 2.69 5.53 5.65
N LYS A 41 3.88 4.92 5.72
CA LYS A 41 4.62 4.76 6.98
C LYS A 41 5.05 6.08 7.60
N GLY A 42 5.48 7.04 6.79
CA GLY A 42 5.80 8.40 7.24
C GLY A 42 4.57 9.12 7.81
N GLN A 43 3.39 8.96 7.23
CA GLN A 43 2.15 9.53 7.75
C GLN A 43 1.69 8.84 9.04
N GLN A 44 1.81 7.50 9.12
CA GLN A 44 1.51 6.77 10.36
C GLN A 44 2.42 7.17 11.52
N ALA A 45 3.69 7.50 11.25
CA ALA A 45 4.61 8.01 12.28
C ALA A 45 4.14 9.36 12.86
N LYS A 46 3.36 10.14 12.09
CA LYS A 46 2.69 11.36 12.53
C LYS A 46 1.34 11.11 13.23
N ARG A 47 1.08 9.86 13.64
CA ARG A 47 -0.16 9.40 14.30
C ARG A 47 -1.43 9.53 13.45
N ARG A 48 -1.29 9.64 12.13
CA ARG A 48 -2.45 9.65 11.22
C ARG A 48 -3.04 8.25 11.06
N THR A 49 -4.36 8.18 10.94
CA THR A 49 -5.07 6.92 10.69
C THR A 49 -4.99 6.54 9.21
N LEU A 50 -5.24 5.27 8.90
CA LEU A 50 -5.24 4.81 7.52
C LEU A 50 -6.38 5.45 6.70
N GLU A 51 -7.52 5.75 7.33
CA GLU A 51 -8.64 6.43 6.65
C GLU A 51 -8.29 7.87 6.29
N GLU A 52 -7.61 8.60 7.17
CA GLU A 52 -7.12 9.95 6.88
C GLU A 52 -6.13 9.93 5.71
N ILE A 53 -5.17 9.00 5.75
CA ILE A 53 -4.18 8.85 4.68
C ILE A 53 -4.85 8.53 3.34
N LYS A 54 -5.90 7.70 3.33
CA LYS A 54 -6.65 7.40 2.11
C LYS A 54 -7.37 8.60 1.53
N ARG A 55 -8.01 9.41 2.39
CA ARG A 55 -8.73 10.61 1.94
C ARG A 55 -7.79 11.56 1.22
N ASP A 56 -6.58 11.73 1.75
CA ASP A 56 -5.58 12.62 1.15
C ASP A 56 -5.01 12.09 -0.17
N LEU A 57 -4.89 10.76 -0.31
CA LEU A 57 -4.34 10.12 -1.52
C LEU A 57 -5.39 9.90 -2.62
N ALA A 58 -6.68 10.11 -2.33
CA ALA A 58 -7.78 9.97 -3.28
C ALA A 58 -8.16 11.29 -3.98
N ASN A 59 -7.58 12.41 -3.53
CA ASN A 59 -7.63 13.72 -4.17
C ASN A 59 -6.37 13.94 -5.02
#